data_AF-A0A7Y5MRZ2-F1
#
_entry.id   AF-A0A7Y5MRZ2-F1
#
_cell.length_a   1.000
_cell.length_b   1.000
_cell.length_c   1.000
_cell.angle_alpha   90.00
_cell.angle_beta   90.00
_cell.angle_gamma   90.00
#
_symmetry.space_group_name_H-M   'P 1'
#
loop_
_entity.id
_entity.type
_entity.pdbx_description
1 polymer ?
#
loop_
_entity_poly.entity_id
_entity_poly.type
_entity_poly.pdbx_seq_one_letter_code
_entity_poly.pdbx_strand_id
1 'polypeptide(L)'
;LRRAGWATTVMGVQSGSEEILKMYDRKTARRRMIDTAHLLQRIGVQLVIDLIGNNPMESEDNMRETFEMLLEFPRDFTMHEVNPLAMYRNFEIARIANERGILGTFLEGRNAALAPIIPAYRFWNAMWTMTQVGQIPRETLRAMADDPYLHDHPEVVEGLAQAFLSTSYVPGTMVKKDRRLQELEEERGRLVGSRAYRWASKLRKAHTFVISHLAIKNGNTNQPPARTTQTV
;
A
#
# COMPACT_ATOMS: atom_id res chain seq x y z
N LEU A 1 5.85 0.85 25.17
CA LEU A 1 5.80 0.18 23.85
C LEU A 1 7.00 0.50 22.99
N ARG A 2 7.27 1.78 22.62
CA ARG A 2 8.45 2.12 21.79
C ARG A 2 9.78 1.59 22.36
N ARG A 3 10.04 1.79 23.65
CA ARG A 3 11.24 1.23 24.35
C ARG A 3 11.34 -0.30 24.29
N ALA A 4 10.23 -0.99 24.03
CA ALA A 4 10.15 -2.44 23.88
C ALA A 4 10.25 -2.91 22.41
N GLY A 5 10.62 -2.03 21.48
CA GLY A 5 10.79 -2.37 20.06
C GLY A 5 9.52 -2.29 19.20
N TRP A 6 8.45 -1.66 19.71
CA TRP A 6 7.23 -1.45 18.93
C TRP A 6 7.49 -0.52 17.74
N ALA A 7 7.32 -1.05 16.52
CA ALA A 7 7.65 -0.35 15.27
C ALA A 7 6.42 0.00 14.41
N THR A 8 5.29 -0.70 14.59
CA THR A 8 4.11 -0.55 13.74
C THR A 8 2.82 -0.62 14.54
N THR A 9 1.87 0.27 14.24
CA THR A 9 0.51 0.29 14.80
C THR A 9 -0.50 0.05 13.70
N VAL A 10 -1.45 -0.84 13.93
CA VAL A 10 -2.68 -0.87 13.13
C VAL A 10 -3.75 -0.08 13.88
N MET A 11 -4.34 0.92 13.23
CA MET A 11 -5.40 1.74 13.79
C MET A 11 -6.70 1.50 13.03
N GLY A 12 -7.70 0.99 13.75
CA GLY A 12 -9.05 0.83 13.23
C GLY A 12 -9.77 2.17 13.12
N VAL A 13 -9.59 2.85 11.99
CA VAL A 13 -10.29 4.10 11.65
C VAL A 13 -11.71 3.82 11.20
N GLN A 14 -11.90 2.79 10.37
CA GLN A 14 -13.17 2.31 9.84
C GLN A 14 -13.87 3.29 8.88
N SER A 15 -14.17 4.52 9.30
CA SER A 15 -14.70 5.61 8.48
C SER A 15 -14.22 6.94 9.08
N GLY A 16 -14.13 8.00 8.27
CA GLY A 16 -13.93 9.36 8.77
C GLY A 16 -15.23 10.12 9.01
N SER A 17 -16.38 9.55 8.66
CA SER A 17 -17.67 10.16 8.92
C SER A 17 -18.17 9.90 10.34
N GLU A 18 -18.51 10.97 11.07
CA GLU A 18 -19.02 10.86 12.44
C GLU A 18 -20.38 10.14 12.50
N GLU A 19 -21.21 10.31 11.47
CA GLU A 19 -22.50 9.63 11.36
C GLU A 19 -22.32 8.11 11.29
N ILE A 20 -21.42 7.65 10.42
CA ILE A 20 -21.13 6.23 10.22
C ILE A 20 -20.43 5.65 11.44
N LEU A 21 -19.48 6.37 12.03
CA LEU A 21 -18.84 5.93 13.27
C LEU A 21 -19.84 5.76 14.41
N LYS A 22 -20.81 6.67 14.55
CA LYS A 22 -21.89 6.54 15.55
C LYS A 22 -22.73 5.29 15.31
N MET A 23 -23.02 4.96 14.04
CA MET A 23 -23.73 3.72 13.68
C MET A 23 -22.94 2.47 14.05
N TYR A 24 -21.61 2.52 13.99
CA TYR A 24 -20.72 1.44 14.43
C TYR A 24 -20.48 1.41 15.96
N ASP A 25 -21.19 2.25 16.74
CA ASP A 25 -20.93 2.50 18.18
C ASP A 25 -19.47 2.88 18.47
N ARG A 26 -18.83 3.60 17.54
CA ARG A 26 -17.46 4.11 17.68
C ARG A 26 -17.49 5.50 18.29
N LYS A 27 -17.01 5.62 19.53
CA LYS A 27 -16.97 6.86 20.30
C LYS A 27 -15.67 7.66 20.14
N THR A 28 -14.85 7.31 19.15
CA THR A 28 -13.58 7.99 18.90
C THR A 28 -13.81 9.23 18.06
N ALA A 29 -13.55 10.40 18.64
CA ALA A 29 -13.62 11.66 17.90
C ALA A 29 -12.60 11.71 16.75
N ARG A 30 -13.02 12.23 15.59
CA ARG A 30 -12.19 12.45 14.39
C ARG A 30 -10.84 13.09 14.72
N ARG A 31 -10.86 14.18 15.50
CA ARG A 31 -9.66 14.91 15.90
C ARG A 31 -8.66 14.03 16.65
N ARG A 32 -9.14 13.13 17.51
CA ARG A 32 -8.28 12.22 18.27
C ARG A 32 -7.55 11.22 17.37
N MET A 33 -8.20 10.76 16.28
CA MET A 33 -7.55 9.88 15.30
C MET A 33 -6.42 10.62 14.57
N ILE A 34 -6.68 11.84 14.12
CA ILE A 34 -5.69 12.70 13.45
C ILE A 34 -4.51 12.98 14.40
N ASP A 35 -4.78 13.41 15.63
CA ASP A 35 -3.73 13.69 16.62
C ASP A 35 -2.89 12.44 16.95
N THR A 36 -3.53 11.27 16.99
CA THR A 36 -2.84 9.99 17.18
C THR A 36 -1.94 9.67 15.99
N ALA A 37 -2.42 9.85 14.75
CA ALA A 37 -1.62 9.63 13.55
C ALA A 37 -0.37 10.51 13.53
N HIS A 38 -0.52 11.81 13.82
CA HIS A 38 0.62 12.75 13.93
C HIS A 38 1.57 12.37 15.08
N LEU A 39 1.05 11.91 16.22
CA LEU A 39 1.88 11.44 17.33
C LEU A 39 2.73 10.22 16.92
N LEU A 40 2.13 9.23 16.28
CA LEU A 40 2.81 8.01 15.82
C LEU A 40 3.95 8.35 14.85
N GLN A 41 3.71 9.25 13.89
CA GLN A 41 4.76 9.74 12.99
C GLN A 41 5.91 10.40 13.77
N ARG A 42 5.60 11.32 14.71
CA ARG A 42 6.64 12.01 15.51
C ARG A 42 7.51 11.06 16.32
N ILE A 43 6.96 9.95 16.79
CA ILE A 43 7.72 8.95 17.55
C ILE A 43 8.33 7.84 16.68
N GLY A 44 8.22 7.95 15.35
CA GLY A 44 8.80 7.01 14.39
C GLY A 44 8.14 5.63 14.41
N VAL A 45 6.85 5.55 14.75
CA VAL A 45 6.06 4.32 14.67
C VAL A 45 5.23 4.36 13.39
N GLN A 46 5.38 3.34 12.54
CA GLN A 46 4.62 3.22 11.31
C GLN A 46 3.13 3.08 11.64
N LEU A 47 2.30 3.90 11.00
CA LEU A 47 0.86 3.76 11.06
C LEU A 47 0.37 2.93 9.86
N VAL A 48 -0.45 1.93 10.16
CA VAL A 48 -1.28 1.19 9.20
C VAL A 48 -2.74 1.45 9.56
N ILE A 49 -3.57 1.79 8.58
CA ILE A 49 -4.99 2.09 8.78
C ILE A 49 -5.85 0.94 8.29
N ASP A 50 -6.87 0.60 9.07
CA ASP A 50 -8.01 -0.22 8.64
C ASP A 50 -9.22 0.67 8.34
N LEU A 51 -9.77 0.54 7.15
CA LEU A 51 -11.06 1.13 6.74
C LEU A 51 -12.08 0.04 6.40
N ILE A 52 -13.34 0.37 6.60
CA ILE A 52 -14.48 -0.38 6.10
C ILE A 52 -15.10 0.45 4.99
N GLY A 53 -15.12 -0.11 3.77
CA GLY A 53 -15.80 0.48 2.62
C GLY A 53 -17.10 -0.22 2.29
N ASN A 54 -17.72 0.19 1.19
CA ASN A 54 -18.91 -0.45 0.62
C ASN A 54 -20.08 -0.56 1.60
N ASN A 55 -20.23 0.40 2.50
CA ASN A 55 -21.34 0.44 3.43
C ASN A 55 -22.58 1.01 2.73
N PRO A 56 -23.68 0.25 2.58
CA PRO A 56 -24.91 0.72 1.91
C PRO A 56 -25.64 1.84 2.66
N MET A 57 -25.21 2.17 3.87
CA MET A 57 -25.72 3.30 4.65
C MET A 57 -24.84 4.54 4.53
N GLU A 58 -23.70 4.47 3.85
CA GLU A 58 -22.77 5.57 3.66
C GLU A 58 -23.18 6.39 2.43
N SER A 59 -23.36 7.69 2.63
CA SER A 59 -23.60 8.64 1.53
C SER A 59 -22.29 9.05 0.84
N GLU A 60 -22.40 9.73 -0.29
CA GLU A 60 -21.24 10.31 -0.96
C GLU A 60 -20.50 11.33 -0.07
N ASP A 61 -21.25 12.15 0.67
CA ASP A 61 -20.69 13.09 1.63
C ASP A 61 -19.92 12.37 2.75
N ASN A 62 -20.44 11.25 3.26
CA ASN A 62 -19.74 10.46 4.27
C ASN A 62 -18.43 9.84 3.71
N MET A 63 -18.44 9.39 2.45
CA MET A 63 -17.23 8.88 1.80
C MET A 63 -16.19 9.99 1.58
N ARG A 64 -16.65 11.19 1.23
CA ARG A 64 -15.81 12.40 1.13
C ARG A 64 -15.26 12.86 2.47
N GLU A 65 -16.02 12.78 3.56
CA GLU A 65 -15.53 13.06 4.92
C GLU A 65 -14.36 12.14 5.30
N THR A 66 -14.47 10.86 4.94
CA THR A 66 -13.39 9.88 5.09
C THR A 66 -12.16 10.29 4.29
N PHE A 67 -12.33 10.66 3.02
CA PHE A 67 -11.26 11.12 2.17
C PHE A 67 -10.54 12.36 2.74
N GLU A 68 -11.27 13.40 3.14
CA GLU A 68 -10.68 14.63 3.70
C GLU A 68 -9.95 14.36 5.03
N MET A 69 -10.48 13.46 5.87
CA MET A 69 -9.77 13.05 7.08
C MET A 69 -8.44 12.37 6.77
N LEU A 70 -8.39 11.47 5.79
CA LEU A 70 -7.15 10.82 5.37
C LEU A 70 -6.15 11.82 4.82
N LEU A 71 -6.61 12.87 4.12
CA LEU A 71 -5.73 13.96 3.70
C LEU A 71 -5.15 14.74 4.88
N GLU A 72 -5.80 14.80 6.05
CA GLU A 72 -5.25 15.45 7.24
C GLU A 72 -4.17 14.61 7.97
N PHE A 73 -4.10 13.32 7.70
CA PHE A 73 -3.09 12.43 8.28
C PHE A 73 -1.68 12.82 7.80
N PRO A 74 -0.64 12.45 8.56
CA PRO A 74 0.73 12.57 8.09
C PRO A 74 0.93 11.78 6.79
N ARG A 75 1.77 12.26 5.85
CA ARG A 75 1.95 11.63 4.52
C ARG A 75 2.51 10.20 4.52
N ASP A 76 2.95 9.69 5.67
CA ASP A 76 3.65 8.42 5.79
C ASP A 76 2.85 7.38 6.60
N PHE A 77 1.61 7.14 6.20
CA PHE A 77 0.86 5.95 6.63
C PHE A 77 0.75 4.95 5.48
N THR A 78 0.37 3.72 5.83
CA THR A 78 -0.07 2.71 4.88
C THR A 78 -1.51 2.33 5.21
N MET A 79 -2.22 1.75 4.26
CA MET A 79 -3.58 1.28 4.48
C MET A 79 -3.67 -0.20 4.13
N HIS A 80 -4.46 -0.94 4.90
CA HIS A 80 -4.91 -2.24 4.44
C HIS A 80 -5.82 -2.09 3.22
N GLU A 81 -6.01 -3.17 2.47
CA GLU A 81 -7.06 -3.19 1.45
C GLU A 81 -8.41 -2.81 2.09
N VAL A 82 -9.17 -1.94 1.42
CA VAL A 82 -10.45 -1.48 1.96
C VAL A 82 -11.42 -2.65 1.97
N ASN A 83 -11.75 -3.13 3.16
CA ASN A 83 -12.63 -4.28 3.32
C ASN A 83 -14.10 -3.84 3.20
N PRO A 84 -14.93 -4.52 2.40
CA PRO A 84 -16.35 -4.20 2.34
C PRO A 84 -17.03 -4.52 3.68
N LEU A 85 -18.03 -3.73 4.06
CA LEU A 85 -18.82 -3.97 5.27
C LEU A 85 -19.56 -5.32 5.15
N ALA A 86 -19.21 -6.25 6.05
CA ALA A 86 -19.94 -7.49 6.24
C ALA A 86 -21.04 -7.34 7.31
N MET A 87 -22.28 -7.56 6.90
CA MET A 87 -23.46 -7.53 7.77
C MET A 87 -23.79 -8.95 8.25
N TYR A 88 -23.58 -9.23 9.54
CA TYR A 88 -23.84 -10.54 10.13
C TYR A 88 -25.24 -10.60 10.78
N ARG A 89 -25.98 -11.73 10.62
CA ARG A 89 -27.43 -11.85 10.97
C ARG A 89 -27.85 -11.36 12.35
N ASN A 90 -26.97 -11.44 13.33
CA ASN A 90 -27.29 -11.17 14.73
C ASN A 90 -26.69 -9.86 15.26
N PHE A 91 -26.14 -9.04 14.37
CA PHE A 91 -25.58 -7.74 14.73
C PHE A 91 -26.57 -6.63 14.42
N GLU A 92 -26.53 -5.60 15.27
CA GLU A 92 -27.41 -4.44 15.20
C GLU A 92 -27.40 -3.78 13.81
N ILE A 93 -26.24 -3.71 13.18
CA ILE A 93 -26.10 -3.13 11.84
C ILE A 93 -26.89 -3.89 10.76
N ALA A 94 -26.98 -5.22 10.87
CA ALA A 94 -27.79 -6.02 9.94
C ALA A 94 -29.28 -5.82 10.19
N ARG A 95 -29.70 -5.64 11.45
CA ARG A 95 -31.07 -5.28 11.82
C ARG A 95 -31.45 -3.92 11.22
N ILE A 96 -30.61 -2.90 11.39
CA ILE A 96 -30.81 -1.55 10.84
C ILE A 96 -30.90 -1.61 9.31
N ALA A 97 -29.99 -2.33 8.64
CA ALA A 97 -30.02 -2.49 7.20
C ALA A 97 -31.30 -3.20 6.71
N ASN A 98 -31.78 -4.21 7.44
CA ASN A 98 -33.02 -4.92 7.11
C ASN A 98 -34.24 -4.01 7.23
N GLU A 99 -34.33 -3.22 8.31
CA GLU A 99 -35.42 -2.27 8.53
C GLU A 99 -35.47 -1.16 7.49
N ARG A 100 -34.32 -0.78 6.95
CA ARG A 100 -34.19 0.18 5.84
C ARG A 100 -34.38 -0.46 4.46
N GLY A 101 -34.57 -1.77 4.36
CA GLY A 101 -34.74 -2.49 3.09
C GLY A 101 -33.47 -2.55 2.23
N ILE A 102 -32.29 -2.35 2.82
CA ILE A 102 -30.99 -2.32 2.12
C ILE A 102 -30.10 -3.51 2.48
N LEU A 103 -30.55 -4.41 3.34
CA LEU A 103 -29.83 -5.64 3.65
C LEU A 103 -29.80 -6.54 2.41
N GLY A 104 -28.59 -6.80 1.92
CA GLY A 104 -28.37 -7.72 0.81
C GLY A 104 -28.65 -9.18 1.19
N THR A 105 -28.60 -10.05 0.18
CA THR A 105 -28.71 -11.49 0.38
C THR A 105 -27.50 -12.02 1.13
N PHE A 106 -27.73 -12.88 2.11
CA PHE A 106 -26.65 -13.62 2.76
C PHE A 106 -25.95 -14.54 1.77
N LEU A 107 -24.62 -14.54 1.82
CA LEU A 107 -23.82 -15.40 0.97
C LEU A 107 -24.08 -16.88 1.32
N GLU A 108 -24.13 -17.74 0.31
CA GLU A 108 -24.39 -19.16 0.49
C GLU A 108 -23.38 -19.80 1.44
N GLY A 109 -23.86 -20.53 2.45
CA GLY A 109 -23.01 -21.16 3.47
C GLY A 109 -22.22 -20.17 4.33
N ARG A 110 -22.66 -18.90 4.43
CA ARG A 110 -22.04 -17.86 5.26
C ARG A 110 -23.08 -17.14 6.11
N ASN A 111 -22.63 -16.63 7.25
CA ASN A 111 -23.45 -15.78 8.13
C ASN A 111 -23.26 -14.28 7.82
N ALA A 112 -22.85 -13.91 6.60
CA ALA A 112 -22.57 -12.53 6.22
C ALA A 112 -23.30 -12.17 4.93
N ALA A 113 -23.87 -10.97 4.89
CA ALA A 113 -24.34 -10.30 3.69
C ALA A 113 -23.37 -9.16 3.35
N LEU A 114 -23.10 -8.97 2.06
CA LEU A 114 -22.33 -7.85 1.54
C LEU A 114 -23.24 -7.00 0.66
N ALA A 115 -23.00 -5.69 0.63
CA ALA A 115 -23.63 -4.84 -0.37
C ALA A 115 -23.09 -5.19 -1.77
N PRO A 116 -23.92 -5.05 -2.82
CA PRO A 116 -23.43 -5.10 -4.19
C PRO A 116 -22.39 -3.99 -4.40
N ILE A 117 -21.36 -4.27 -5.19
CA ILE A 117 -20.35 -3.28 -5.55
C ILE A 117 -20.97 -2.33 -6.58
N ILE A 118 -20.94 -1.02 -6.28
CA ILE A 118 -21.38 0.05 -7.18
C ILE A 118 -20.19 0.93 -7.59
N PRO A 119 -20.29 1.67 -8.72
CA PRO A 119 -19.20 2.54 -9.19
C PRO A 119 -18.69 3.53 -8.14
N ALA A 120 -19.58 4.13 -7.35
CA ALA A 120 -19.20 5.07 -6.29
C ALA A 120 -18.25 4.45 -5.25
N TYR A 121 -18.50 3.20 -4.81
CA TYR A 121 -17.59 2.52 -3.87
C TYR A 121 -16.23 2.27 -4.48
N ARG A 122 -16.19 1.87 -5.76
CA ARG A 122 -14.94 1.66 -6.50
C ARG A 122 -14.12 2.94 -6.55
N PHE A 123 -14.75 4.04 -6.93
CA PHE A 123 -14.13 5.36 -6.97
C PHE A 123 -13.57 5.77 -5.61
N TRP A 124 -14.39 5.77 -4.57
CA TRP A 124 -13.97 6.25 -3.25
C TRP A 124 -12.92 5.35 -2.59
N ASN A 125 -13.03 4.02 -2.73
CA ASN A 125 -11.99 3.11 -2.26
C ASN A 125 -10.64 3.38 -2.94
N ALA A 126 -10.64 3.65 -4.24
CA ALA A 126 -9.44 4.01 -4.99
C ALA A 126 -8.89 5.38 -4.54
N MET A 127 -9.77 6.38 -4.35
CA MET A 127 -9.37 7.71 -3.85
C MET A 127 -8.77 7.64 -2.43
N TRP A 128 -9.37 6.89 -1.51
CA TRP A 128 -8.81 6.63 -0.19
C TRP A 128 -7.45 5.95 -0.30
N THR A 129 -7.33 4.96 -1.19
CA THR A 129 -6.06 4.26 -1.44
C THR A 129 -4.98 5.22 -1.94
N MET A 130 -5.32 6.19 -2.79
CA MET A 130 -4.39 7.19 -3.30
C MET A 130 -3.86 8.13 -2.22
N THR A 131 -4.58 8.33 -1.12
CA THR A 131 -4.11 9.21 -0.01
C THR A 131 -2.85 8.69 0.68
N GLN A 132 -2.54 7.40 0.61
CA GLN A 132 -1.31 6.84 1.17
C GLN A 132 -0.06 7.14 0.31
N VAL A 133 -0.25 7.65 -0.91
CA VAL A 133 0.82 8.01 -1.84
C VAL A 133 1.31 9.42 -1.50
N GLY A 134 2.27 9.49 -0.58
CA GLY A 134 2.78 10.75 -0.05
C GLY A 134 3.36 11.72 -1.09
N GLN A 135 3.71 11.24 -2.29
CA GLN A 135 4.26 12.03 -3.40
C GLN A 135 3.22 12.88 -4.13
N ILE A 136 1.92 12.56 -4.00
CA ILE A 136 0.87 13.30 -4.70
C ILE A 136 0.49 14.54 -3.86
N PRO A 137 0.43 15.75 -4.45
CA PRO A 137 -0.08 16.92 -3.76
C PRO A 137 -1.54 16.73 -3.32
N ARG A 138 -1.90 17.22 -2.13
CA ARG A 138 -3.26 17.07 -1.60
C ARG A 138 -4.30 17.74 -2.50
N GLU A 139 -3.95 18.91 -3.06
CA GLU A 139 -4.83 19.60 -4.00
C GLU A 139 -5.04 18.84 -5.30
N THR A 140 -4.05 18.06 -5.76
CA THR A 140 -4.23 17.16 -6.90
C THR A 140 -5.21 16.04 -6.54
N LEU A 141 -5.10 15.45 -5.35
CA LEU A 141 -6.05 14.44 -4.90
C LEU A 141 -7.48 15.01 -4.78
N ARG A 142 -7.64 16.23 -4.27
CA ARG A 142 -8.95 16.90 -4.22
C ARG A 142 -9.50 17.18 -5.61
N ALA A 143 -8.68 17.72 -6.51
CA ALA A 143 -9.09 17.95 -7.89
C ALA A 143 -9.53 16.65 -8.58
N MET A 144 -8.86 15.52 -8.30
CA MET A 144 -9.28 14.21 -8.80
C MET A 144 -10.60 13.74 -8.16
N ALA A 145 -10.81 14.00 -6.86
CA ALA A 145 -12.05 13.67 -6.16
C ALA A 145 -13.25 14.48 -6.70
N ASP A 146 -12.99 15.68 -7.21
CA ASP A 146 -14.00 16.60 -7.74
C ASP A 146 -14.22 16.45 -9.26
N ASP A 147 -13.46 15.59 -9.94
CA ASP A 147 -13.55 15.36 -11.38
C ASP A 147 -14.71 14.40 -11.71
N PRO A 148 -15.77 14.86 -12.41
CA PRO A 148 -16.92 14.02 -12.75
C PRO A 148 -16.56 12.83 -13.65
N TYR A 149 -15.58 13.01 -14.54
CA TYR A 149 -15.14 11.93 -15.42
C TYR A 149 -14.49 10.81 -14.61
N LEU A 150 -13.62 11.14 -13.65
CA LEU A 150 -13.00 10.13 -12.79
C LEU A 150 -14.02 9.43 -11.89
N HIS A 151 -15.04 10.16 -11.44
CA HIS A 151 -16.15 9.59 -10.67
C HIS A 151 -16.94 8.55 -11.48
N ASP A 152 -17.27 8.87 -12.74
CA ASP A 152 -18.01 7.98 -13.64
C ASP A 152 -17.15 6.81 -14.19
N HIS A 153 -15.83 6.98 -14.18
CA HIS A 153 -14.83 6.01 -14.68
C HIS A 153 -13.85 5.55 -13.58
N PRO A 154 -14.33 4.85 -12.53
CA PRO A 154 -13.50 4.48 -11.38
C PRO A 154 -12.28 3.61 -11.74
N GLU A 155 -12.35 2.84 -12.83
CA GLU A 155 -11.24 2.02 -13.33
C GLU A 155 -9.96 2.82 -13.61
N VAL A 156 -10.09 4.11 -13.93
CA VAL A 156 -8.95 4.99 -14.16
C VAL A 156 -8.21 5.24 -12.84
N VAL A 157 -8.96 5.58 -11.78
CA VAL A 157 -8.39 5.85 -10.45
C VAL A 157 -7.85 4.57 -9.82
N GLU A 158 -8.56 3.44 -9.98
CA GLU A 158 -8.10 2.13 -9.53
C GLU A 158 -6.77 1.75 -10.20
N GLY A 159 -6.66 1.94 -11.52
CA GLY A 159 -5.43 1.70 -12.28
C GLY A 159 -4.25 2.54 -11.78
N LEU A 160 -4.51 3.83 -11.51
CA LEU A 160 -3.51 4.72 -10.92
C LEU A 160 -3.10 4.26 -9.52
N ALA A 161 -4.06 3.95 -8.65
CA ALA A 161 -3.79 3.46 -7.29
C ALA A 161 -2.93 2.20 -7.33
N GLN A 162 -3.27 1.24 -8.18
CA GLN A 162 -2.50 0.01 -8.34
C GLN A 162 -1.08 0.27 -8.87
N ALA A 163 -0.92 1.18 -9.83
CA ALA A 163 0.39 1.57 -10.35
C ALA A 163 1.26 2.20 -9.25
N PHE A 164 0.71 3.11 -8.44
CA PHE A 164 1.44 3.72 -7.32
C PHE A 164 1.77 2.71 -6.21
N LEU A 165 0.86 1.80 -5.88
CA LEU A 165 1.12 0.74 -4.91
C LEU A 165 2.24 -0.18 -5.37
N SER A 166 2.18 -0.67 -6.61
CA SER A 166 3.18 -1.59 -7.16
C SER A 166 4.57 -0.96 -7.28
N THR A 167 4.65 0.36 -7.48
CA THR A 167 5.91 1.09 -7.54
C THR A 167 6.45 1.41 -6.15
N SER A 168 5.58 1.72 -5.18
CA SER A 168 5.96 2.17 -3.83
C SER A 168 6.27 1.04 -2.85
N TYR A 169 5.61 -0.13 -2.97
CA TYR A 169 5.69 -1.21 -1.99
C TYR A 169 6.37 -2.46 -2.52
N VAL A 170 7.05 -3.18 -1.63
CA VAL A 170 7.57 -4.52 -1.93
C VAL A 170 6.39 -5.48 -2.11
N PRO A 171 6.29 -6.21 -3.24
CA PRO A 171 5.14 -7.08 -3.53
C PRO A 171 4.81 -8.04 -2.38
N GLY A 172 3.51 -8.14 -2.05
CA GLY A 172 3.01 -9.00 -0.97
C GLY A 172 3.29 -8.49 0.45
N THR A 173 3.78 -7.26 0.60
CA THR A 173 4.07 -6.64 1.89
C THR A 173 3.59 -5.19 1.95
N MET A 174 3.48 -4.63 3.15
CA MET A 174 3.24 -3.19 3.37
C MET A 174 4.55 -2.40 3.55
N VAL A 175 5.70 -2.99 3.16
CA VAL A 175 7.00 -2.34 3.31
C VAL A 175 7.28 -1.48 2.09
N LYS A 176 7.49 -0.18 2.28
CA LYS A 176 7.90 0.73 1.21
C LYS A 176 9.29 0.34 0.68
N LYS A 177 9.47 0.36 -0.65
CA LYS A 177 10.73 -0.04 -1.30
C LYS A 177 11.92 0.80 -0.84
N ASP A 178 11.73 2.11 -0.69
CA ASP A 178 12.80 3.02 -0.25
C ASP A 178 13.29 2.67 1.16
N ARG A 179 12.35 2.38 2.07
CA ARG A 179 12.67 1.91 3.42
C ARG A 179 13.41 0.58 3.38
N ARG A 180 12.94 -0.37 2.57
CA ARG A 180 13.61 -1.67 2.42
C ARG A 180 15.02 -1.51 1.85
N LEU A 181 15.21 -0.59 0.91
CA LEU A 181 16.51 -0.29 0.33
C LEU A 181 17.48 0.25 1.39
N GLN A 182 17.04 1.20 2.22
CA GLN A 182 17.83 1.72 3.34
C GLN A 182 18.21 0.62 4.34
N GLU A 183 17.25 -0.23 4.75
CA GLU A 183 17.51 -1.36 5.64
C GLU A 183 18.54 -2.33 5.05
N LEU A 184 18.44 -2.62 3.75
CA LEU A 184 19.39 -3.48 3.03
C LEU A 184 20.78 -2.84 2.92
N GLU A 185 20.86 -1.52 2.74
CA GLU A 185 22.12 -0.78 2.72
C GLU A 185 22.82 -0.80 4.08
N GLU A 186 22.07 -0.63 5.16
CA GLU A 186 22.56 -0.75 6.54
C GLU A 186 23.01 -2.17 6.87
N GLU A 187 22.23 -3.18 6.47
CA GLU A 187 22.58 -4.59 6.62
C GLU A 187 23.85 -4.94 5.83
N ARG A 188 23.92 -4.49 4.56
CA ARG A 188 25.13 -4.62 3.74
C ARG A 188 26.33 -3.96 4.42
N GLY A 189 26.18 -2.75 4.96
CA GLY A 189 27.25 -2.06 5.68
C GLY A 189 27.80 -2.86 6.86
N ARG A 190 26.90 -3.44 7.67
CA ARG A 190 27.26 -4.34 8.78
C ARG A 190 27.98 -5.60 8.29
N LEU A 191 27.52 -6.17 7.18
CA LEU A 191 28.10 -7.40 6.61
C LEU A 191 29.47 -7.17 5.96
N VAL A 192 29.70 -6.03 5.31
CA VAL A 192 30.94 -5.73 4.56
C VAL A 192 32.20 -5.76 5.46
N GLY A 193 32.06 -5.58 6.78
CA GLY A 193 33.14 -5.75 7.77
C GLY A 193 33.28 -7.16 8.38
N SER A 194 32.34 -8.08 8.11
CA SER A 194 32.28 -9.38 8.79
C SER A 194 33.34 -10.37 8.30
N ARG A 195 33.69 -11.35 9.15
CA ARG A 195 34.60 -12.45 8.77
C ARG A 195 34.03 -13.28 7.61
N ALA A 196 32.73 -13.56 7.64
CA ALA A 196 32.04 -14.32 6.60
C ALA A 196 32.09 -13.61 5.24
N TYR A 197 31.82 -12.30 5.20
CA TYR A 197 31.91 -11.52 3.96
C TYR A 197 33.33 -11.48 3.39
N ARG A 198 34.35 -11.31 4.25
CA ARG A 198 35.76 -11.37 3.80
C ARG A 198 36.13 -12.73 3.21
N TRP A 199 35.65 -13.82 3.80
CA TRP A 199 35.85 -15.17 3.30
C TRP A 199 35.16 -15.40 1.95
N ALA A 200 33.88 -15.02 1.84
CA ALA A 200 33.11 -15.12 0.59
C ALA A 200 33.73 -14.26 -0.53
N SER A 201 34.22 -13.06 -0.20
CA SER A 201 34.91 -12.17 -1.15
C SER A 201 36.21 -12.78 -1.67
N LYS A 202 37.02 -13.41 -0.80
CA LYS A 202 38.24 -14.13 -1.20
C LYS A 202 37.92 -15.31 -2.13
N LEU A 203 36.91 -16.11 -1.80
CA LEU A 203 36.47 -17.23 -2.64
C LEU A 203 35.98 -16.75 -4.01
N ARG A 204 35.19 -15.66 -4.05
CA ARG A 204 34.69 -15.10 -5.31
C ARG A 204 35.83 -14.57 -6.19
N LYS A 205 36.82 -13.87 -5.62
CA LYS A 205 38.03 -13.43 -6.34
C LYS A 205 38.83 -14.62 -6.87
N ALA A 206 39.01 -15.67 -6.08
CA ALA A 206 39.71 -16.88 -6.51
C ALA A 206 38.96 -17.57 -7.67
N HIS A 207 37.64 -17.67 -7.59
CA HIS A 207 36.81 -18.24 -8.65
C HIS A 207 36.87 -17.41 -9.96
N THR A 208 36.76 -16.08 -9.88
CA THR A 208 36.92 -15.21 -11.05
C THR A 208 38.33 -15.31 -11.65
N PHE A 209 39.37 -15.41 -10.81
CA PHE A 209 40.74 -15.63 -11.27
C PHE A 209 40.88 -16.96 -12.02
N VAL A 210 40.33 -18.06 -11.47
CA VAL A 210 40.33 -19.39 -12.11
C VAL A 210 39.59 -19.37 -13.45
N ILE A 211 38.41 -18.75 -13.52
CA ILE A 211 37.65 -18.64 -14.78
C ILE A 211 38.42 -17.80 -15.82
N SER A 212 39.01 -16.67 -15.42
CA SER A 212 39.80 -15.84 -16.33
C SER A 212 41.05 -16.56 -16.84
N HIS A 213 41.74 -17.34 -15.99
CA HIS A 213 42.90 -18.13 -16.38
C HIS A 213 42.54 -19.34 -17.26
N LEU A 214 41.38 -19.95 -17.05
CA LEU A 214 40.87 -21.02 -17.91
C LEU A 214 40.40 -20.48 -19.27
N ALA A 215 39.82 -19.28 -19.31
CA ALA A 215 39.47 -18.61 -20.56
C ALA A 215 40.71 -18.18 -21.37
N ILE A 216 41.78 -17.73 -20.70
CA ILE A 216 43.07 -17.41 -21.34
C ILE A 216 43.75 -18.69 -21.87
N LYS A 217 43.63 -19.83 -21.18
CA LYS A 217 44.16 -21.12 -21.67
C LYS A 217 43.35 -21.75 -22.81
N ASN A 218 42.07 -21.41 -22.94
CA ASN A 218 41.19 -21.88 -24.03
C ASN A 218 41.05 -20.86 -25.19
N GLY A 219 41.75 -19.72 -25.12
CA GLY A 219 41.79 -18.68 -26.13
C GLY A 219 42.79 -19.00 -27.24
N ASN A 220 42.28 -19.68 -28.27
CA ASN A 220 42.89 -19.96 -29.55
C ASN A 220 43.57 -18.71 -30.19
N THR A 221 44.89 -18.60 -30.05
CA THR A 221 45.72 -17.74 -30.92
C THR A 221 45.91 -18.46 -32.25
N ASN A 222 45.12 -18.10 -33.27
CA ASN A 222 45.54 -17.95 -34.67
C ASN A 222 44.34 -18.02 -35.62
N GLN A 223 43.85 -16.86 -36.03
CA GLN A 223 43.46 -16.65 -37.43
C GLN A 223 43.80 -15.20 -37.81
N PRO A 224 44.68 -14.97 -38.81
CA PRO A 224 45.00 -13.62 -39.26
C PRO A 224 43.82 -13.02 -40.06
N PRO A 225 43.68 -11.68 -40.08
CA PRO A 225 42.65 -11.04 -40.87
C PRO A 225 42.88 -11.29 -42.36
N ALA A 226 41.83 -11.73 -43.05
CA ALA A 226 41.80 -11.87 -44.50
C ALA A 226 42.08 -10.49 -45.14
N ARG A 227 43.15 -10.44 -45.94
CA ARG A 227 43.50 -9.29 -46.79
C ARG A 227 42.34 -9.00 -47.74
N THR A 228 41.78 -7.80 -47.65
CA THR A 228 40.91 -7.24 -48.68
C THR A 228 41.80 -6.82 -49.85
N THR A 229 41.66 -7.52 -50.97
CA THR A 229 42.25 -7.15 -52.26
C THR A 229 41.64 -5.84 -52.74
N GLN A 230 42.50 -4.85 -53.01
CA GLN A 230 42.23 -3.76 -53.94
C GLN A 230 42.42 -4.24 -55.39
N THR A 231 41.60 -3.71 -56.30
CA THR A 231 41.63 -3.62 -57.79
C THR A 231 40.31 -4.15 -58.38
N VAL A 232 39.57 -3.49 -59.28
CA VAL A 232 39.66 -2.24 -60.07
C VAL A 232 38.21 -1.75 -60.24
#